data_AF-A0A517XYT8-F1
#
_entry.id   AF-A0A517XYT8-F1
#
_cell.length_a   1.000
_cell.length_b   1.000
_cell.length_c   1.000
_cell.angle_alpha   90.00
_cell.angle_beta   90.00
_cell.angle_gamma   90.00
#
_symmetry.space_group_name_H-M   'P 1'
#
loop_
_entity.id
_entity.type
_entity.pdbx_description
1 polymer ?
#
loop_
_entity_poly.entity_id
_entity_poly.type
_entity_poly.pdbx_seq_one_letter_code
_entity_poly.pdbx_strand_id
1 'polypeptide(L)'
;MLNVYLKTAAYVGDLGRPGLRDVLHPPIDGGLWSGLSELAASPKRKVSPEVLARLLQLNGPINGITDYPAYLQIITACRNVALGEGCSLIELEQFWLGSATPPSEPGA
;
A
#
# COMPACT_ATOMS: atom_id res chain seq x y z
N MET A 1 2.63 17.02 -4.91
CA MET A 1 1.37 17.61 -4.44
C MET A 1 0.16 17.35 -5.36
N LEU A 2 0.28 17.42 -6.69
CA LEU A 2 -0.86 17.17 -7.61
C LEU A 2 -1.57 15.83 -7.37
N ASN A 3 -0.80 14.76 -7.11
CA ASN A 3 -1.35 13.42 -6.90
C ASN A 3 -2.22 13.30 -5.63
N VAL A 4 -1.91 14.06 -4.57
CA VAL A 4 -2.69 14.08 -3.33
C VAL A 4 -4.03 14.77 -3.58
N TYR A 5 -4.04 15.95 -4.20
CA TYR A 5 -5.28 16.66 -4.52
C TYR A 5 -6.19 15.85 -5.44
N LEU A 6 -5.63 15.17 -6.44
CA LEU A 6 -6.41 14.33 -7.36
C LEU A 6 -7.03 13.13 -6.64
N LYS A 7 -6.25 12.45 -5.78
CA LYS A 7 -6.75 11.33 -4.97
C LYS A 7 -7.80 11.79 -3.97
N THR A 8 -7.64 12.94 -3.32
CA THR A 8 -8.65 13.49 -2.40
C THR A 8 -9.95 13.82 -3.13
N ALA A 9 -9.87 14.49 -4.28
CA ALA A 9 -11.04 14.81 -5.10
C ALA A 9 -11.80 13.54 -5.55
N ALA A 10 -11.07 12.51 -5.96
CA ALA A 10 -11.66 11.24 -6.39
C ALA A 10 -12.15 10.36 -5.22
N TYR A 11 -11.46 10.37 -4.08
CA TYR A 11 -11.80 9.52 -2.93
C TYR A 11 -12.90 10.13 -2.05
N VAL A 12 -12.74 11.41 -1.68
CA VAL A 12 -13.65 12.12 -0.77
C VAL A 12 -14.76 12.81 -1.55
N GLY A 13 -14.41 13.44 -2.68
CA GLY A 13 -15.36 14.18 -3.51
C GLY A 13 -16.10 13.33 -4.55
N ASP A 14 -15.75 12.04 -4.67
CA ASP A 14 -16.27 11.11 -5.69
C ASP A 14 -16.20 11.68 -7.13
N LEU A 15 -15.23 12.56 -7.39
CA LEU A 15 -15.07 13.21 -8.68
C LEU A 15 -14.34 12.29 -9.67
N GLY A 16 -14.91 12.14 -10.86
CA GLY A 16 -14.31 11.38 -11.95
C GLY A 16 -15.31 10.45 -12.63
N ARG A 17 -14.79 9.40 -13.28
CA ARG A 17 -15.63 8.35 -13.86
C ARG A 17 -16.22 7.47 -12.74
N PRO A 18 -17.43 6.94 -12.91
CA PRO A 18 -17.96 5.93 -11.99
C PRO A 18 -16.96 4.79 -11.77
N GLY A 19 -16.75 4.41 -10.51
CA GLY A 19 -15.79 3.36 -10.12
C GLY A 19 -14.33 3.80 -10.03
N LEU A 20 -14.01 5.07 -10.27
CA LEU A 20 -12.64 5.58 -10.10
C LEU A 20 -12.14 5.38 -8.66
N ARG A 21 -13.02 5.59 -7.67
CA ARG A 21 -12.72 5.39 -6.25
C ARG A 21 -12.20 3.99 -5.95
N ASP A 22 -12.74 2.96 -6.62
CA ASP A 22 -12.43 1.55 -6.36
C ASP A 22 -11.08 1.11 -6.94
N VAL A 23 -10.46 1.95 -7.76
CA VAL A 23 -9.15 1.70 -8.39
C VAL A 23 -8.05 2.63 -7.86
N LEU A 24 -8.37 3.55 -6.95
CA LEU A 24 -7.38 4.33 -6.23
C LEU A 24 -6.57 3.39 -5.33
N HIS A 25 -5.24 3.54 -5.40
CA HIS A 25 -4.30 2.71 -4.65
C HIS A 25 -3.38 3.57 -3.79
N PRO A 26 -2.85 3.01 -2.68
CA PRO A 26 -1.92 3.73 -1.81
C PRO A 26 -0.59 3.98 -2.55
N PRO A 27 0.28 4.85 -2.02
CA PRO A 27 1.65 4.92 -2.51
C PRO A 27 2.33 3.56 -2.37
N ILE A 28 2.73 2.95 -3.49
CA ILE A 28 3.45 1.67 -3.51
C ILE A 28 4.93 1.96 -3.26
N ASP A 29 5.28 2.35 -2.04
CA ASP A 29 6.63 2.80 -1.68
C ASP A 29 7.19 2.06 -0.45
N GLY A 30 8.43 2.39 -0.05
CA GLY A 30 9.07 1.76 1.09
C GLY A 30 8.35 2.01 2.41
N GLY A 31 7.71 3.18 2.57
CA GLY A 31 6.96 3.52 3.78
C GLY A 31 5.73 2.63 3.94
N LEU A 32 5.06 2.29 2.84
CA LEU A 32 3.93 1.35 2.86
C LEU A 32 4.41 -0.06 3.20
N TRP A 33 5.53 -0.52 2.61
CA TRP A 33 6.07 -1.85 2.90
C TRP A 33 6.48 -2.02 4.37
N SER A 34 7.12 -1.00 4.94
CA SER A 34 7.48 -0.99 6.36
C SER A 34 6.23 -1.08 7.24
N GLY A 35 5.21 -0.27 6.94
CA GLY A 35 3.94 -0.30 7.64
C GLY A 35 3.20 -1.63 7.58
N LEU A 36 3.15 -2.25 6.39
CA LEU A 36 2.56 -3.58 6.21
C LEU A 36 3.36 -4.67 6.92
N SER A 37 4.69 -4.51 7.04
CA SER A 37 5.53 -5.41 7.84
C SER A 37 5.25 -5.28 9.33
N GLU A 38 5.04 -4.06 9.83
CA GLU A 38 4.61 -3.84 11.22
C GLU A 38 3.21 -4.41 11.48
N LEU A 39 2.28 -4.24 10.53
CA LEU A 39 0.96 -4.87 10.60
C LEU A 39 1.07 -6.40 10.70
N ALA A 40 2.02 -7.02 10.00
CA ALA A 40 2.25 -8.46 10.06
C ALA A 40 2.70 -8.93 11.45
N ALA A 41 3.48 -8.11 12.15
CA ALA A 41 3.88 -8.35 13.54
C ALA A 41 2.76 -8.04 14.54
N SER A 42 1.79 -7.19 14.16
CA SER A 42 0.74 -6.72 15.07
C SER A 42 -0.27 -7.82 15.43
N PRO A 43 -0.60 -8.02 16.72
CA PRO A 43 -1.67 -8.91 17.14
C PRO A 43 -3.07 -8.34 16.88
N LYS A 44 -3.17 -7.05 16.52
CA LYS A 44 -4.45 -6.36 16.23
C LYS A 44 -4.87 -6.45 14.76
N ARG A 45 -4.06 -7.07 13.91
CA ARG A 45 -4.39 -7.27 12.49
C ARG A 45 -5.68 -8.06 12.34
N LYS A 46 -6.45 -7.76 11.30
CA LYS A 46 -7.65 -8.52 10.92
C LYS A 46 -7.38 -9.45 9.75
N VAL A 47 -6.47 -9.04 8.86
CA VAL A 47 -6.02 -9.84 7.72
C VAL A 47 -5.30 -11.11 8.17
N SER A 48 -5.50 -12.20 7.44
CA SER A 48 -4.77 -13.45 7.69
C SER A 48 -3.26 -13.25 7.47
N PRO A 49 -2.42 -13.90 8.30
CA PRO A 49 -0.96 -13.83 8.15
C PRO A 49 -0.47 -14.26 6.76
N GLU A 50 -1.12 -15.26 6.17
CA GLU A 50 -0.75 -15.83 4.88
C GLU A 50 -0.98 -14.84 3.73
N VAL A 51 -2.07 -14.08 3.77
CA VAL A 51 -2.38 -13.06 2.77
C VAL A 51 -1.33 -11.95 2.80
N LEU A 52 -0.96 -11.50 4.00
CA LEU A 52 0.01 -10.43 4.19
C LEU A 52 1.43 -10.90 3.85
N ALA A 53 1.80 -12.13 4.25
CA ALA A 53 3.07 -12.74 3.89
C ALA A 53 3.24 -12.84 2.35
N ARG A 54 2.17 -13.21 1.64
CA ARG A 54 2.19 -13.26 0.18
C ARG A 54 2.42 -11.89 -0.46
N LEU A 55 1.88 -10.82 0.10
CA LEU A 55 2.16 -9.46 -0.35
C LEU A 55 3.63 -9.07 -0.09
N LEU A 56 4.13 -9.34 1.12
CA LEU A 56 5.49 -8.97 1.53
C LEU A 56 6.59 -9.76 0.79
N GLN A 57 6.25 -10.92 0.21
CA GLN A 57 7.15 -11.69 -0.65
C GLN A 57 7.31 -11.13 -2.07
N LEU A 58 6.44 -10.22 -2.50
CA LEU A 58 6.56 -9.57 -3.81
C LEU A 58 7.73 -8.56 -3.80
N ASN A 59 8.23 -8.20 -4.99
CA ASN A 59 9.38 -7.31 -5.21
C ASN A 59 9.15 -5.85 -4.79
N GLY A 60 8.79 -5.62 -3.53
CA GLY A 60 9.02 -4.38 -2.81
C GLY A 60 8.34 -3.11 -3.39
N PRO A 61 8.86 -1.93 -3.01
CA PRO A 61 8.39 -0.64 -3.49
C PRO A 61 8.39 -0.55 -5.03
N ILE A 62 7.68 0.44 -5.56
CA ILE A 62 7.53 0.71 -7.00
C ILE A 62 8.84 0.71 -7.80
N ASN A 63 9.97 1.03 -7.16
CA ASN A 63 11.30 1.02 -7.77
C ASN A 63 11.77 -0.38 -8.21
N GLY A 64 11.20 -1.45 -7.64
CA GLY A 64 11.46 -2.84 -8.00
C GLY A 64 10.53 -3.40 -9.09
N ILE A 65 9.55 -2.62 -9.54
CA ILE A 65 8.56 -3.04 -10.54
C ILE A 65 9.10 -2.77 -11.93
N THR A 66 9.41 -3.83 -12.68
CA THR A 66 10.00 -3.73 -14.01
C THR A 66 8.98 -3.86 -15.15
N ASP A 67 7.79 -4.37 -14.85
CA ASP A 67 6.74 -4.56 -15.85
C ASP A 67 5.31 -4.41 -15.27
N TYR A 68 4.34 -4.28 -16.18
CA TYR A 68 2.94 -4.10 -15.82
C TYR A 68 2.31 -5.35 -15.16
N PRO A 69 2.61 -6.59 -15.58
CA PRO A 69 2.18 -7.79 -14.85
C PRO A 69 2.62 -7.82 -13.37
N ALA A 70 3.86 -7.45 -13.05
CA ALA A 70 4.36 -7.36 -11.68
C ALA A 70 3.60 -6.30 -10.88
N TYR A 71 3.35 -5.13 -11.49
CA TYR A 71 2.50 -4.10 -10.89
C TYR A 71 1.10 -4.65 -10.55
N LEU A 72 0.44 -5.36 -11.46
CA LEU A 72 -0.88 -5.92 -11.23
C LEU A 72 -0.90 -6.96 -10.11
N GLN A 73 0.15 -7.78 -9.98
CA GLN A 73 0.28 -8.74 -8.87
C GLN A 73 0.32 -8.02 -7.52
N ILE A 74 1.08 -6.94 -7.43
CA ILE A 74 1.15 -6.10 -6.22
C ILE A 74 -0.22 -5.50 -5.91
N ILE A 75 -0.86 -4.84 -6.87
CA ILE A 75 -2.19 -4.22 -6.65
C ILE A 75 -3.22 -5.28 -6.23
N THR A 76 -3.19 -6.46 -6.83
CA THR A 76 -4.09 -7.57 -6.46
C THR A 76 -3.83 -8.06 -5.04
N ALA A 77 -2.56 -8.22 -4.66
CA ALA A 77 -2.21 -8.61 -3.30
C ALA A 77 -2.60 -7.53 -2.27
N CYS A 78 -2.41 -6.24 -2.59
CA CYS A 78 -2.91 -5.14 -1.76
C CYS A 78 -4.44 -5.19 -1.62
N ARG A 79 -5.19 -5.46 -2.69
CA ARG A 79 -6.66 -5.61 -2.59
C ARG A 79 -7.07 -6.71 -1.62
N ASN A 80 -6.36 -7.84 -1.63
CA ASN A 80 -6.65 -8.94 -0.70
C ASN A 80 -6.36 -8.55 0.75
N VAL A 81 -5.29 -7.78 1.00
CA VAL A 81 -5.01 -7.24 2.34
C VAL A 81 -6.09 -6.25 2.76
N ALA A 82 -6.48 -5.31 1.90
CA ALA A 82 -7.52 -4.34 2.17
C ALA A 82 -8.86 -5.03 2.50
N LEU A 83 -9.22 -6.07 1.75
CA LEU A 83 -10.38 -6.90 2.03
C LEU A 83 -10.31 -7.56 3.41
N GLY A 84 -9.15 -8.11 3.78
CA GLY A 84 -8.94 -8.71 5.10
C GLY A 84 -8.98 -7.70 6.27
N GLU A 85 -8.56 -6.47 6.02
CA GLU A 85 -8.64 -5.36 7.00
C GLU A 85 -10.02 -4.67 7.02
N GLY A 86 -10.89 -5.00 6.06
CA GLY A 86 -12.22 -4.43 5.92
C GLY A 86 -12.21 -2.97 5.45
N CYS A 87 -11.26 -2.61 4.58
CA CYS A 87 -11.11 -1.27 4.03
C CYS A 87 -10.99 -1.29 2.49
N SER A 88 -11.13 -0.13 1.87
CA SER A 88 -10.88 0.06 0.43
C SER A 88 -9.38 0.05 0.13
N LEU A 89 -9.02 -0.20 -1.15
CA LEU A 89 -7.62 -0.32 -1.56
C LEU A 89 -6.78 0.89 -1.13
N ILE A 90 -7.26 2.10 -1.38
CA ILE A 90 -6.58 3.36 -1.03
C ILE A 90 -6.40 3.53 0.49
N GLU A 91 -7.30 2.99 1.32
CA GLU A 91 -7.24 3.11 2.77
C GLU A 91 -6.13 2.28 3.41
N LEU A 92 -5.43 1.43 2.65
CA LEU A 92 -4.16 0.86 3.12
C LEU A 92 -3.10 1.94 3.42
N GLU A 93 -3.28 3.16 2.89
CA GLU A 93 -2.44 4.32 3.24
C GLU A 93 -2.46 4.63 4.76
N GLN A 94 -3.46 4.15 5.52
CA GLN A 94 -3.46 4.24 6.99
C GLN A 94 -2.26 3.52 7.66
N PHE A 95 -1.66 2.55 6.96
CA PHE A 95 -0.47 1.85 7.44
C PHE A 95 0.83 2.52 6.99
N TRP A 96 0.78 3.56 6.16
CA TRP A 96 1.97 4.21 5.63
C TRP A 96 2.74 4.95 6.73
N LEU A 97 4.01 4.60 6.93
CA LEU A 97 4.86 5.18 7.98
C LEU A 97 5.67 6.40 7.52
N GLY A 98 5.40 6.90 6.32
CA GLY A 98 6.21 7.95 5.70
C GLY A 98 7.47 7.41 5.04
N SER A 99 8.13 8.27 4.27
CA SER A 99 9.47 8.02 3.73
C SER A 99 10.51 8.36 4.81
N ALA A 100 10.65 7.53 5.83
CA ALA A 100 11.77 7.66 6.75
C ALA A 100 13.08 7.40 6.00
N THR A 101 14.04 8.32 6.13
CA THR A 101 15.43 8.08 5.72
C THR A 101 15.92 6.81 6.41
N PRO A 102 16.55 5.84 5.71
CA PRO A 102 17.15 4.70 6.40
C PRO A 102 18.09 5.22 7.50
N PRO A 103 18.10 4.61 8.69
CA PRO A 103 18.98 5.05 9.76
C PRO A 103 20.41 5.08 9.23
N SER A 104 21.09 6.22 9.39
CA SER A 104 22.50 6.35 9.09
C SER A 104 23.24 5.24 9.82
N GLU A 105 24.05 4.46 9.10
CA GLU A 105 24.92 3.46 9.72
C GLU A 105 25.71 4.12 10.87
N PRO A 106 25.80 3.50 12.05
CA PRO A 106 26.68 4.01 13.10
C PRO A 106 28.09 4.02 12.54
N GLY A 107 28.70 5.20 12.47
CA GLY A 107 30.04 5.40 11.96
C GLY A 107 31.03 4.42 12.60
N ALA A 108 31.79 3.75 11.74
CA ALA A 108 32.93 2.92 12.09
C ALA A 108 34.04 3.72 12.78
#